data_AF-A0A1D1VLN5-F1
#
_entry.id   AF-A0A1D1VLN5-F1
#
_cell.length_a   1.000
_cell.length_b   1.000
_cell.length_c   1.000
_cell.angle_alpha   90.00
_cell.angle_beta   90.00
_cell.angle_gamma   90.00
#
_symmetry.space_group_name_H-M   'P 1'
#
loop_
_entity.id
_entity.type
_entity.pdbx_description
1 polymer ?
#
loop_
_entity_poly.entity_id
_entity_poly.type
_entity_poly.pdbx_seq_one_letter_code
_entity_poly.pdbx_strand_id
1 'polypeptide(L)'
;MEAFKPECYMRILSRFISQKNVAKVWEKLSELEELIGEGNIPWEELVNYPSKESLAVLAARNGSVCVLKALLMKNAPLLYFETGNLDGKRPIHEAVENLDLSSVQYLVETVGVSVNSLKRADW
;
A
#
# COMPACT_ATOMS: atom_id res chain seq x y z
N MET A 1 -20.90 16.17 -10.07
CA MET A 1 -19.89 15.59 -9.16
C MET A 1 -19.57 14.21 -9.70
N GLU A 2 -18.33 14.01 -10.15
CA GLU A 2 -17.89 12.70 -10.63
C GLU A 2 -17.86 11.75 -9.44
N ALA A 3 -18.58 10.63 -9.52
CA ALA A 3 -18.65 9.69 -8.43
C ALA A 3 -17.27 9.05 -8.21
N PHE A 4 -16.82 9.00 -6.95
CA PHE A 4 -15.61 8.28 -6.58
C PHE A 4 -15.72 6.81 -7.01
N LYS A 5 -14.71 6.33 -7.74
CA LYS A 5 -14.59 4.93 -8.20
C LYS A 5 -13.24 4.36 -7.78
N PRO A 6 -13.16 3.59 -6.69
CA PRO A 6 -11.89 3.11 -6.14
C PRO A 6 -11.10 2.27 -7.15
N GLU A 7 -11.78 1.45 -7.95
CA GLU A 7 -11.16 0.61 -8.98
C GLU A 7 -10.40 1.43 -10.06
N CYS A 8 -10.92 2.60 -10.45
CA CYS A 8 -10.26 3.45 -11.44
C CYS A 8 -8.98 4.07 -10.88
N TYR A 9 -9.06 4.60 -9.65
CA TYR A 9 -7.90 5.14 -8.93
C TYR A 9 -6.86 4.05 -8.69
N MET A 10 -7.30 2.87 -8.24
CA MET A 10 -6.41 1.74 -7.98
C MET A 10 -5.65 1.31 -9.23
N ARG A 11 -6.31 1.26 -10.40
CA ARG A 11 -5.65 0.93 -11.67
C ARG A 11 -4.56 1.93 -12.06
N ILE A 12 -4.78 3.21 -11.78
CA ILE A 12 -3.81 4.28 -12.07
C ILE A 12 -2.64 4.21 -11.08
N LEU A 13 -2.95 4.10 -9.78
CA LEU A 13 -1.96 4.04 -8.72
C LEU A 13 -1.07 2.80 -8.85
N SER A 14 -1.64 1.62 -9.12
CA SER A 14 -0.87 0.39 -9.31
C SER A 14 0.13 0.51 -10.46
N ARG A 15 -0.25 1.16 -11.57
CA ARG A 15 0.67 1.45 -12.68
C ARG A 15 1.83 2.33 -12.24
N PHE A 16 1.58 3.41 -11.49
CA PHE A 16 2.66 4.29 -11.03
C PHE A 16 3.56 3.64 -9.98
N ILE A 17 3.01 2.79 -9.12
CA ILE A 17 3.79 1.99 -8.16
C ILE A 17 4.69 0.99 -8.89
N SER A 18 4.20 0.33 -9.95
CA SER A 18 5.02 -0.53 -10.82
C SER A 18 6.13 0.21 -11.55
N GLN A 19 5.94 1.49 -11.83
CA GLN A 19 6.96 2.36 -12.40
C GLN A 19 7.87 3.00 -11.34
N LYS A 20 7.65 2.71 -10.05
CA LYS A 20 8.31 3.37 -8.90
C LYS A 20 8.20 4.91 -8.91
N ASN A 21 7.16 5.44 -9.54
CA ASN A 21 6.95 6.88 -9.69
C ASN A 21 6.18 7.45 -8.50
N VAL A 22 6.89 7.72 -7.42
CA VAL A 22 6.34 8.24 -6.15
C VAL A 22 5.65 9.59 -6.33
N ALA A 23 6.19 10.47 -7.18
CA ALA A 23 5.62 11.79 -7.41
C ALA A 23 4.21 11.68 -8.00
N LYS A 24 4.00 10.79 -8.96
CA LYS A 24 2.67 10.54 -9.53
C LYS A 24 1.72 9.82 -8.57
N VAL A 25 2.23 8.94 -7.72
CA VAL A 25 1.42 8.34 -6.64
C VAL A 25 0.94 9.41 -5.67
N TRP A 26 1.85 10.29 -5.22
CA TRP A 26 1.52 11.40 -4.32
C TRP A 26 0.51 12.37 -4.92
N GLU A 27 0.72 12.78 -6.17
CA GLU A 27 -0.20 13.63 -6.94
C GLU A 27 -1.60 13.02 -6.96
N LYS A 28 -1.72 11.74 -7.35
CA LYS A 28 -3.03 11.07 -7.45
C LYS A 28 -3.71 10.83 -6.11
N LEU A 29 -2.95 10.56 -5.05
CA LEU A 29 -3.51 10.47 -3.70
C LEU A 29 -3.97 11.84 -3.18
N SER A 30 -3.30 12.92 -3.55
CA SER A 30 -3.71 14.29 -3.18
C SER A 30 -4.98 14.71 -3.92
N GLU A 31 -5.07 14.43 -5.22
CA GLU A 31 -6.32 14.64 -5.99
C GLU A 31 -7.50 13.85 -5.39
N LEU A 32 -7.24 12.60 -4.98
CA LEU A 32 -8.25 11.76 -4.34
C LEU A 32 -8.71 12.35 -2.99
N GLU A 33 -7.76 12.80 -2.19
CA GLU A 33 -8.01 13.45 -0.90
C GLU A 33 -8.80 14.74 -1.05
N GLU A 34 -8.50 15.56 -2.06
CA GLU A 34 -9.28 16.77 -2.38
C GLU A 34 -10.73 16.45 -2.81
N LEU A 35 -10.93 15.33 -3.51
CA LEU A 35 -12.26 14.91 -3.97
C LEU A 35 -13.15 14.37 -2.84
N ILE A 36 -12.57 13.63 -1.88
CA ILE A 36 -13.32 12.93 -0.82
C ILE A 36 -13.33 13.73 0.50
N GLY A 37 -12.38 14.64 0.68
CA GLY A 37 -12.13 15.38 1.91
C GLY A 37 -10.82 14.96 2.58
N GLU A 38 -10.11 15.94 3.15
CA GLU A 38 -8.82 15.74 3.82
C GLU A 38 -8.85 14.61 4.85
N GLY A 39 -7.88 13.70 4.78
CA GLY A 39 -7.75 12.56 5.69
C GLY A 39 -8.79 11.45 5.50
N ASN A 40 -9.71 11.55 4.54
CA ASN A 40 -10.78 10.56 4.34
C ASN A 40 -10.48 9.59 3.18
N ILE A 41 -9.21 9.26 2.95
CA ILE A 41 -8.81 8.32 1.90
C ILE A 41 -9.34 6.92 2.27
N PRO A 42 -10.13 6.25 1.39
CA PRO A 42 -10.72 4.95 1.67
C PRO A 42 -9.70 3.82 1.40
N TRP A 43 -8.70 3.72 2.27
CA TRP A 43 -7.58 2.80 2.13
C TRP A 43 -7.99 1.35 1.87
N GLU A 44 -9.03 0.86 2.56
CA GLU A 44 -9.53 -0.51 2.44
C GLU A 44 -10.20 -0.81 1.09
N GLU A 45 -10.72 0.22 0.42
CA GLU A 45 -11.35 0.09 -0.89
C GLU A 45 -10.32 0.18 -2.04
N LEU A 46 -9.17 0.81 -1.79
CA LEU A 46 -8.05 0.90 -2.72
C LEU A 46 -7.24 -0.41 -2.76
N VAL A 47 -7.89 -1.44 -3.31
CA VAL A 47 -7.34 -2.79 -3.47
C VAL A 47 -7.41 -3.26 -4.91
N ASN A 48 -6.36 -3.94 -5.35
CA ASN A 48 -6.26 -4.49 -6.69
C ASN A 48 -6.91 -5.87 -6.72
N TYR A 49 -7.82 -6.09 -7.67
CA TYR A 49 -8.43 -7.40 -7.92
C TYR A 49 -7.72 -8.13 -9.07
N PRO A 50 -7.67 -9.48 -9.06
CA PRO A 50 -8.38 -10.39 -8.15
C PRO A 50 -7.68 -10.69 -6.81
N SER A 51 -6.40 -10.32 -6.65
CA SER A 51 -5.55 -10.72 -5.51
C SER A 51 -5.86 -10.00 -4.19
N LYS A 52 -6.72 -8.97 -4.21
CA LYS A 52 -7.04 -8.09 -3.07
C LYS A 52 -5.79 -7.43 -2.46
N GLU A 53 -4.91 -6.94 -3.32
CA GLU A 53 -3.65 -6.34 -2.89
C GLU A 53 -3.81 -4.84 -2.64
N SER A 54 -3.44 -4.39 -1.44
CA SER A 54 -3.39 -2.97 -1.13
C SER A 54 -2.20 -2.27 -1.83
N LEU A 55 -2.21 -0.94 -1.83
CA LEU A 55 -1.07 -0.13 -2.31
C LEU A 55 0.20 -0.43 -1.52
N ALA A 56 0.08 -0.70 -0.21
CA ALA A 56 1.21 -1.05 0.64
C ALA A 56 1.83 -2.40 0.23
N VAL A 57 1.00 -3.41 -0.07
CA VAL A 57 1.47 -4.73 -0.55
C VAL A 57 2.18 -4.57 -1.91
N LEU A 58 1.60 -3.78 -2.84
CA LEU A 58 2.23 -3.52 -4.15
C LEU A 58 3.55 -2.74 -4.02
N ALA A 59 3.61 -1.74 -3.14
CA ALA A 59 4.81 -0.95 -2.91
C ALA A 59 5.94 -1.81 -2.36
N ALA A 60 5.63 -2.67 -1.39
CA ALA A 60 6.60 -3.61 -0.83
C ALA A 60 7.08 -4.63 -1.87
N ARG A 61 6.17 -5.19 -2.68
CA ARG A 61 6.52 -6.13 -3.76
C ARG A 61 7.48 -5.52 -4.78
N ASN A 62 7.25 -4.26 -5.11
CA ASN A 62 8.08 -3.55 -6.08
C ASN A 62 9.35 -2.97 -5.45
N GLY A 63 9.62 -3.24 -4.18
CA GLY A 63 10.76 -2.70 -3.44
C GLY A 63 10.81 -1.17 -3.48
N SER A 64 9.68 -0.53 -3.18
CA SER A 64 9.48 0.92 -3.32
C SER A 64 9.20 1.56 -1.96
N VAL A 65 10.22 1.62 -1.10
CA VAL A 65 10.14 2.23 0.24
C VAL A 65 9.62 3.67 0.22
N CYS A 66 9.92 4.44 -0.82
CA CYS A 66 9.45 5.82 -0.96
C CYS A 66 7.92 5.90 -1.11
N VAL A 67 7.29 4.89 -1.72
CA VAL A 67 5.82 4.81 -1.78
C VAL A 67 5.27 4.47 -0.40
N LEU A 68 5.87 3.52 0.33
CA LEU A 68 5.46 3.21 1.71
C LEU A 68 5.52 4.45 2.61
N LYS A 69 6.58 5.25 2.48
CA LYS A 69 6.72 6.55 3.15
C LYS A 69 5.61 7.52 2.78
N ALA A 70 5.32 7.65 1.49
CA ALA A 70 4.24 8.51 0.99
C ALA A 70 2.87 8.11 1.56
N LEU A 71 2.58 6.81 1.65
CA LEU A 71 1.34 6.30 2.21
C LEU A 71 1.20 6.66 3.70
N LEU A 72 2.26 6.47 4.50
CA LEU A 72 2.23 6.85 5.92
C LEU A 72 2.08 8.37 6.10
N MET A 73 2.78 9.17 5.29
CA MET A 73 2.66 10.64 5.30
C MET A 73 1.26 11.12 4.91
N LYS A 74 0.50 10.32 4.14
CA LYS A 74 -0.92 10.55 3.82
C LYS A 74 -1.87 10.00 4.90
N ASN A 75 -1.37 9.75 6.11
CA ASN A 75 -2.12 9.24 7.24
C ASN A 75 -2.76 7.86 7.00
N ALA A 76 -2.12 7.00 6.20
CA ALA A 76 -2.52 5.59 6.14
C ALA A 76 -2.44 4.95 7.54
N PRO A 77 -3.52 4.33 8.05
CA PRO A 77 -3.53 3.78 9.40
C PRO A 77 -2.61 2.55 9.49
N LEU A 78 -2.09 2.25 10.69
CA LEU A 78 -1.23 1.06 10.91
C LEU A 78 -1.87 -0.24 10.39
N LEU A 79 -3.18 -0.41 10.62
CA LEU A 79 -3.93 -1.59 10.16
C LEU A 79 -3.84 -1.79 8.64
N TYR A 80 -3.67 -0.72 7.87
CA TYR A 80 -3.49 -0.79 6.42
C TYR A 80 -2.20 -1.53 6.03
N PHE A 81 -1.14 -1.36 6.81
CA PHE A 81 0.14 -2.05 6.62
C PHE A 81 0.15 -3.47 7.19
N GLU A 82 -0.88 -3.84 7.95
CA GLU A 82 -1.06 -5.18 8.52
C GLU A 82 -2.05 -6.04 7.72
N THR A 83 -2.75 -5.43 6.77
CA THR A 83 -3.74 -6.12 5.95
C THR A 83 -3.02 -6.97 4.88
N GLY A 84 -3.30 -8.26 4.90
CA GLY A 84 -2.79 -9.21 3.90
C GLY A 84 -3.67 -9.27 2.65
N ASN A 85 -3.08 -9.67 1.54
CA ASN A 85 -3.80 -10.03 0.32
C ASN A 85 -4.54 -11.39 0.48
N LEU A 86 -5.14 -11.92 -0.59
CA LEU A 86 -5.87 -13.21 -0.52
C LEU A 86 -4.98 -14.41 -0.14
N ASP A 87 -3.68 -14.34 -0.40
CA ASP A 87 -2.69 -15.34 0.01
C ASP A 87 -2.23 -15.15 1.47
N GLY A 88 -2.76 -14.15 2.16
CA GLY A 88 -2.34 -13.75 3.51
C GLY A 88 -1.01 -13.01 3.55
N LYS A 89 -0.42 -12.63 2.40
CA LYS A 89 0.82 -11.85 2.38
C LYS A 89 0.55 -10.40 2.76
N ARG A 90 1.08 -10.00 3.91
CA ARG A 90 1.22 -8.59 4.35
C ARG A 90 2.37 -7.90 3.61
N PRO A 91 2.41 -6.55 3.57
CA PRO A 91 3.52 -5.80 3.00
C PRO A 91 4.90 -6.26 3.47
N ILE A 92 5.07 -6.61 4.76
CA ILE A 92 6.36 -7.11 5.27
C ILE A 92 6.80 -8.43 4.61
N HIS A 93 5.87 -9.34 4.33
CA HIS A 93 6.20 -10.59 3.64
C HIS A 93 6.71 -10.33 2.23
N GLU A 94 6.05 -9.44 1.49
CA GLU A 94 6.48 -9.04 0.15
C GLU A 94 7.85 -8.34 0.18
N ALA A 95 8.09 -7.46 1.15
CA ALA A 95 9.38 -6.78 1.28
C ALA A 95 10.53 -7.77 1.56
N VAL A 96 10.30 -8.76 2.43
CA VAL A 96 11.26 -9.82 2.74
C VAL A 96 11.50 -10.74 1.53
N GLU A 97 10.44 -11.20 0.87
CA GLU A 97 10.53 -12.08 -0.31
C GLU A 97 11.29 -11.41 -1.47
N ASN A 98 11.21 -10.09 -1.59
CA ASN A 98 11.94 -9.31 -2.60
C ASN A 98 13.32 -8.82 -2.14
N LEU A 99 13.79 -9.23 -0.95
CA LEU A 99 15.08 -8.82 -0.37
C LEU A 99 15.23 -7.29 -0.22
N ASP A 100 14.13 -6.55 -0.10
CA ASP A 100 14.16 -5.09 0.07
C ASP A 100 14.32 -4.72 1.55
N LEU A 101 15.57 -4.75 2.01
CA LEU A 101 15.93 -4.38 3.38
C LEU A 101 15.43 -2.99 3.77
N SER A 102 15.38 -2.03 2.83
CA SER A 102 14.94 -0.67 3.13
C SER A 102 13.45 -0.63 3.46
N SER A 103 12.62 -1.37 2.72
CA SER A 103 11.19 -1.50 3.02
C SER A 103 10.96 -2.30 4.30
N VAL A 104 11.73 -3.37 4.55
CA VAL A 104 11.62 -4.15 5.80
C VAL A 104 11.94 -3.28 7.01
N GLN A 105 13.08 -2.60 7.02
CA GLN A 105 13.47 -1.68 8.10
C GLN A 105 12.42 -0.59 8.30
N TYR A 106 11.93 0.02 7.22
CA TYR A 106 10.92 1.07 7.33
C TYR A 106 9.61 0.55 7.95
N LEU A 107 9.14 -0.62 7.52
CA LEU A 107 7.92 -1.23 8.04
C LEU A 107 8.05 -1.61 9.52
N VAL A 108 9.20 -2.15 9.94
CA VAL A 108 9.42 -2.59 11.32
C VAL A 108 9.71 -1.41 12.25
N GLU A 109 10.66 -0.56 11.88
CA GLU A 109 11.19 0.48 12.77
C GLU A 109 10.34 1.75 12.77
N THR A 110 9.76 2.12 11.63
CA THR A 110 8.98 3.37 11.50
C THR A 110 7.48 3.14 11.55
N VAL A 111 6.97 2.17 10.78
CA VAL A 111 5.52 1.88 10.78
C VAL A 111 5.12 1.10 12.03
N GLY A 112 5.99 0.20 12.52
CA GLY A 112 5.73 -0.61 13.71
C GLY A 112 4.89 -1.86 13.43
N VAL A 113 5.03 -2.46 12.24
CA VAL A 113 4.30 -3.69 11.91
C VAL A 113 4.83 -4.91 12.64
N SER A 114 3.96 -5.89 12.87
CA SER A 114 4.29 -7.16 13.51
C SER A 114 5.13 -8.06 12.60
N VAL A 115 6.30 -8.45 13.09
CA VAL A 115 7.21 -9.40 12.42
C VAL A 115 6.76 -10.86 12.55
N ASN A 116 5.92 -11.18 13.55
CA ASN A 116 5.45 -12.54 13.84
C ASN A 116 4.14 -12.91 13.12
N SER A 117 3.90 -12.25 11.98
CA SER A 117 2.71 -12.46 11.18
C SER A 117 2.80 -13.81 10.47
N LEU A 118 1.82 -14.71 10.67
CA LEU A 118 1.74 -15.95 9.91
C LEU A 118 1.09 -15.69 8.54
N LYS A 119 1.60 -16.31 7.49
CA LYS A 119 0.94 -16.35 6.18
C LYS A 119 -0.08 -17.49 6.20
N ARG A 120 -1.15 -17.36 5.41
CA ARG A 120 -2.24 -18.35 5.32
C ARG A 120 -1.79 -19.76 4.90
N ALA A 121 -0.60 -19.89 4.31
CA ALA A 121 -0.03 -21.15 3.82
C ALA A 121 0.86 -21.88 4.85
N ASP A 122 0.98 -21.39 6.08
CA ASP A 122 1.88 -21.94 7.10
C ASP A 122 1.24 -23.05 7.99
N TRP A 123 0.33 -23.87 7.43
CA TRP A 123 -0.22 -25.07 8.08
C TRP A 123 -0.50 -26.20 7.08
#